data_AF-A0A4Y9KSH7-F1
#
_entry.id   AF-A0A4Y9KSH7-F1
#
_cell.length_a   1.000
_cell.length_b   1.000
_cell.length_c   1.000
_cell.angle_alpha   90.00
_cell.angle_beta   90.00
_cell.angle_gamma   90.00
#
_symmetry.space_group_name_H-M   'P 1'
#
loop_
_entity.id
_entity.type
_entity.pdbx_description
1 polymer ?
#
loop_
_entity_poly.entity_id
_entity_poly.type
_entity_poly.pdbx_seq_one_letter_code
_entity_poly.pdbx_strand_id
1 'polypeptide(L)'
;MTPSRDWTEIRWADAPAAETARWIAVLPLAATEQHGPHLPVTTDVLIADAYLARTRELLPASVPATFLPVEPVGISTEHIDYPGTQTLPTEVALKRWTGIGEDIARRGVKKLVIITSHGGNSAAMMLVAQDLRAHQKLFVVTTSWSRLSGADKLFPAEEVRHGIHGGAIETSIMLARYPDQVRQAAIADFAASSIALEKQYRWLSTQRPAPFAWQAQDLNASGAIGNATLAEPAKGEQLLDQGARAFCELLGEVDNFDVNRLAKGPLG
;
A
#
# COMPACT_ATOMS: atom_id res chain seq x y z
N MET A 1 -25.23 8.94 -7.31
CA MET A 1 -25.21 9.08 -5.85
C MET A 1 -23.79 8.80 -5.34
N THR A 2 -23.36 9.41 -4.23
CA THR A 2 -22.12 9.01 -3.54
C THR A 2 -22.40 7.74 -2.72
N PRO A 3 -21.62 6.67 -2.84
CA PRO A 3 -21.81 5.46 -2.02
C PRO A 3 -21.44 5.72 -0.54
N SER A 4 -21.79 4.77 0.34
CA SER A 4 -21.09 4.71 1.64
C SER A 4 -19.58 4.61 1.40
N ARG A 5 -18.80 5.22 2.30
CA ARG A 5 -17.35 5.09 2.29
C ARG A 5 -16.93 3.64 2.49
N ASP A 6 -17.71 2.83 3.16
CA ASP A 6 -17.34 1.44 3.41
C ASP A 6 -18.20 0.50 2.55
N TRP A 7 -17.53 -0.30 1.71
CA TRP A 7 -18.19 -1.19 0.76
C TRP A 7 -19.19 -2.13 1.44
N THR A 8 -18.87 -2.55 2.67
CA THR A 8 -19.69 -3.47 3.49
C THR A 8 -20.99 -2.84 3.99
N GLU A 9 -21.14 -1.52 3.94
CA GLU A 9 -22.36 -0.81 4.35
C GLU A 9 -23.33 -0.57 3.19
N ILE A 10 -22.90 -0.89 1.96
CA ILE A 10 -23.72 -0.70 0.76
C ILE A 10 -24.90 -1.67 0.79
N ARG A 11 -26.11 -1.13 0.70
CA ARG A 11 -27.32 -1.92 0.52
C ARG A 11 -27.48 -2.23 -0.96
N TRP A 12 -27.67 -3.50 -1.30
CA TRP A 12 -27.72 -3.93 -2.70
C TRP A 12 -28.81 -3.23 -3.54
N ALA A 13 -29.92 -2.84 -2.90
CA ALA A 13 -31.02 -2.11 -3.54
C ALA A 13 -30.64 -0.67 -3.95
N ASP A 14 -29.62 -0.08 -3.31
CA ASP A 14 -29.15 1.29 -3.53
C ASP A 14 -27.92 1.33 -4.48
N ALA A 15 -27.61 0.21 -5.15
CA ALA A 15 -26.44 0.06 -6.01
C ALA A 15 -26.78 -0.41 -7.44
N PRO A 16 -27.75 0.20 -8.17
CA PRO A 16 -28.00 -0.16 -9.56
C PRO A 16 -26.79 0.18 -10.44
N ALA A 17 -26.56 -0.62 -11.50
CA ALA A 17 -25.35 -0.51 -12.33
C ALA A 17 -25.08 0.90 -12.89
N ALA A 18 -26.14 1.64 -13.26
CA ALA A 18 -26.02 3.01 -13.75
C ALA A 18 -25.40 3.98 -12.71
N GLU A 19 -25.66 3.76 -11.43
CA GLU A 19 -25.08 4.58 -10.36
C GLU A 19 -23.64 4.17 -10.04
N THR A 20 -23.37 2.87 -9.99
CA THR A 20 -22.04 2.33 -9.70
C THR A 20 -21.00 2.67 -10.77
N ALA A 21 -21.42 2.98 -12.01
CA ALA A 21 -20.52 3.36 -13.09
C ALA A 21 -19.67 4.60 -12.77
N ARG A 22 -20.16 5.49 -11.90
CA ARG A 22 -19.41 6.66 -11.42
C ARG A 22 -18.53 6.34 -10.20
N TRP A 23 -18.77 5.23 -9.50
CA TRP A 23 -18.07 4.92 -8.26
C TRP A 23 -16.59 4.60 -8.51
N ILE A 24 -15.79 4.88 -7.50
CA ILE A 24 -14.40 4.45 -7.40
C ILE A 24 -14.34 3.40 -6.30
N ALA A 25 -14.07 2.16 -6.68
CA ALA A 25 -13.76 1.12 -5.71
C ALA A 25 -12.29 1.24 -5.30
N VAL A 26 -12.00 1.19 -4.00
CA VAL A 26 -10.63 1.19 -3.48
C VAL A 26 -10.36 -0.15 -2.80
N LEU A 27 -9.41 -0.93 -3.33
CA LEU A 27 -8.94 -2.19 -2.76
C LEU A 27 -7.64 -1.94 -1.98
N PRO A 28 -7.66 -1.99 -0.63
CA PRO A 28 -6.46 -1.87 0.16
C PRO A 28 -5.80 -3.23 0.37
N LEU A 29 -4.50 -3.30 0.09
CA LEU A 29 -3.65 -4.47 0.30
C LEU A 29 -2.64 -4.20 1.41
N ALA A 30 -2.54 -5.10 2.36
CA ALA A 30 -1.54 -5.03 3.43
C ALA A 30 -0.71 -6.33 3.45
N ALA A 31 -0.04 -6.59 4.56
CA ALA A 31 0.62 -7.85 4.84
C ALA A 31 0.60 -8.17 6.34
N THR A 32 0.85 -9.44 6.65
CA THR A 32 1.11 -9.91 8.00
C THR A 32 2.52 -10.47 8.01
N GLU A 33 3.49 -9.68 8.42
CA GLU A 33 4.91 -9.99 8.32
C GLU A 33 5.73 -9.35 9.44
N GLN A 34 6.83 -9.99 9.81
CA GLN A 34 7.79 -9.48 10.79
C GLN A 34 8.15 -8.01 10.50
N HIS A 35 8.36 -7.19 11.52
CA HIS A 35 8.88 -5.82 11.38
C HIS A 35 9.95 -5.55 12.44
N GLY A 36 10.90 -6.48 12.54
CA GLY A 36 11.92 -6.49 13.58
C GLY A 36 11.37 -6.82 14.97
N PRO A 37 12.19 -6.65 16.01
CA PRO A 37 11.83 -6.99 17.38
C PRO A 37 10.86 -5.98 18.05
N HIS A 38 10.69 -4.79 17.48
CA HIS A 38 9.97 -3.68 18.10
C HIS A 38 8.54 -3.48 17.60
N LEU A 39 8.21 -3.94 16.39
CA LEU A 39 6.89 -3.79 15.79
C LEU A 39 6.17 -5.14 15.64
N PRO A 40 4.83 -5.17 15.69
CA PRO A 40 4.05 -6.39 15.53
C PRO A 40 4.01 -6.84 14.07
N VAL A 41 3.67 -8.12 13.86
CA VAL A 41 3.50 -8.67 12.50
C VAL A 41 2.34 -8.03 11.72
N THR A 42 1.46 -7.29 12.39
CA THR A 42 0.31 -6.61 11.80
C THR A 42 0.61 -5.16 11.42
N THR A 43 1.89 -4.74 11.38
CA THR A 43 2.27 -3.34 11.15
C THR A 43 1.67 -2.79 9.86
N ASP A 44 1.75 -3.51 8.74
CA ASP A 44 1.16 -3.06 7.47
C ASP A 44 -0.36 -2.91 7.53
N VAL A 45 -1.05 -3.81 8.24
CA VAL A 45 -2.51 -3.72 8.42
C VAL A 45 -2.86 -2.47 9.22
N LEU A 46 -2.14 -2.24 10.33
CA LEU A 46 -2.36 -1.08 11.19
C LEU A 46 -2.04 0.23 10.47
N ILE A 47 -0.97 0.28 9.66
CA ILE A 47 -0.65 1.44 8.83
C ILE A 47 -1.77 1.68 7.79
N ALA A 48 -2.26 0.62 7.12
CA ALA A 48 -3.38 0.75 6.18
C ALA A 48 -4.63 1.29 6.88
N ASP A 49 -4.99 0.77 8.05
CA ASP A 49 -6.15 1.22 8.82
C ASP A 49 -6.04 2.69 9.22
N ALA A 50 -4.90 3.10 9.79
CA ALA A 50 -4.65 4.50 10.15
C ALA A 50 -4.72 5.44 8.94
N TYR A 51 -4.09 5.04 7.83
CA TYR A 51 -4.06 5.82 6.60
C TYR A 51 -5.44 5.98 5.98
N LEU A 52 -6.22 4.90 5.92
CA LEU A 52 -7.57 4.93 5.37
C LEU A 52 -8.56 5.64 6.31
N ALA A 53 -8.37 5.56 7.63
CA ALA A 53 -9.15 6.37 8.59
C ALA A 53 -8.94 7.86 8.32
N ARG A 54 -7.69 8.31 8.22
CA ARG A 54 -7.38 9.71 7.91
C ARG A 54 -7.89 10.12 6.52
N THR A 55 -7.80 9.22 5.54
CA THR A 55 -8.37 9.45 4.20
C THR A 55 -9.88 9.67 4.26
N ARG A 56 -10.63 8.85 5.02
CA ARG A 56 -12.10 9.01 5.15
C ARG A 56 -12.48 10.36 5.75
N GLU A 57 -11.72 10.87 6.72
CA GLU A 57 -11.94 12.19 7.33
C GLU A 57 -11.75 13.33 6.34
N LEU A 58 -10.78 13.21 5.43
CA LEU A 58 -10.40 14.29 4.50
C LEU A 58 -11.11 14.22 3.14
N LEU A 59 -11.63 13.05 2.75
CA LEU A 59 -12.17 12.82 1.43
C LEU A 59 -13.47 13.61 1.18
N PRO A 60 -13.51 14.53 0.19
CA PRO A 60 -14.69 15.32 -0.09
C PRO A 60 -15.93 14.47 -0.39
N ALA A 61 -17.08 14.83 0.19
CA ALA A 61 -18.35 14.10 0.03
C ALA A 61 -18.82 13.94 -1.44
N SER A 62 -18.32 14.80 -2.33
CA SER A 62 -18.61 14.75 -3.77
C SER A 62 -17.86 13.65 -4.52
N VAL A 63 -16.71 13.18 -4.00
CA VAL A 63 -15.91 12.12 -4.63
C VAL A 63 -16.60 10.78 -4.34
N PRO A 64 -17.05 10.01 -5.35
CA PRO A 64 -17.84 8.79 -5.15
C PRO A 64 -16.97 7.55 -4.87
N ALA A 65 -16.02 7.65 -3.95
CA ALA A 65 -15.15 6.54 -3.59
C ALA A 65 -15.70 5.73 -2.40
N THR A 66 -15.51 4.42 -2.47
CA THR A 66 -15.88 3.43 -1.46
C THR A 66 -14.75 2.41 -1.29
N PHE A 67 -14.47 2.03 -0.06
CA PHE A 67 -13.32 1.24 0.35
C PHE A 67 -13.75 -0.20 0.65
N LEU A 68 -13.10 -1.16 -0.02
CA LEU A 68 -13.23 -2.58 0.31
C LEU A 68 -12.53 -2.89 1.64
N PRO A 69 -12.85 -4.03 2.28
CA PRO A 69 -12.06 -4.54 3.40
C PRO A 69 -10.58 -4.63 3.04
N VAL A 70 -9.72 -4.28 4.00
CA VAL A 70 -8.27 -4.46 3.88
C VAL A 70 -7.97 -5.95 3.73
N GLU A 71 -7.14 -6.29 2.75
CA GLU A 71 -6.61 -7.64 2.59
C GLU A 71 -5.38 -7.80 3.50
N PRO A 72 -5.47 -8.56 4.62
CA PRO A 72 -4.45 -8.51 5.67
C PRO A 72 -3.24 -9.42 5.40
N VAL A 73 -3.35 -10.31 4.42
CA VAL A 73 -2.28 -11.24 4.02
C VAL A 73 -1.99 -11.02 2.54
N GLY A 74 -0.79 -10.54 2.26
CA GLY A 74 -0.28 -10.23 0.92
C GLY A 74 0.82 -11.21 0.48
N ILE A 75 1.79 -10.68 -0.27
CA ILE A 75 2.98 -11.40 -0.70
C ILE A 75 4.18 -10.88 0.09
N SER A 76 4.61 -11.65 1.08
CA SER A 76 5.70 -11.36 2.02
C SER A 76 6.80 -12.42 1.91
N THR A 77 7.15 -12.78 0.67
CA THR A 77 8.06 -13.90 0.37
C THR A 77 9.49 -13.63 0.84
N GLU A 78 9.89 -12.36 0.86
CA GLU A 78 11.15 -11.83 1.39
C GLU A 78 11.24 -11.94 2.93
N HIS A 79 10.14 -12.26 3.62
CA HIS A 79 10.04 -12.38 5.07
C HIS A 79 9.69 -13.79 5.55
N ILE A 80 9.72 -14.79 4.66
CA ILE A 80 9.14 -16.12 4.88
C ILE A 80 9.81 -16.92 6.00
N ASP A 81 11.10 -16.64 6.28
CA ASP A 81 11.86 -17.35 7.31
C ASP A 81 11.57 -16.84 8.74
N TYR A 82 10.80 -15.77 8.88
CA TYR A 82 10.51 -15.16 10.18
C TYR A 82 9.18 -15.68 10.77
N PRO A 83 9.18 -16.22 12.00
CA PRO A 83 7.97 -16.74 12.63
C PRO A 83 6.87 -15.68 12.75
N GLY A 84 5.65 -16.08 12.42
CA GLY A 84 4.46 -15.20 12.44
C GLY A 84 4.16 -14.52 11.11
N THR A 85 5.11 -14.47 10.17
CA THR A 85 4.84 -14.04 8.80
C THR A 85 3.85 -14.99 8.13
N GLN A 86 2.82 -14.43 7.50
CA GLN A 86 1.87 -15.12 6.65
C GLN A 86 1.96 -14.53 5.25
N THR A 87 2.23 -15.37 4.26
CA THR A 87 2.36 -14.95 2.86
C THR A 87 1.52 -15.84 1.96
N LEU A 88 0.84 -15.23 0.98
CA LEU A 88 0.18 -15.96 -0.08
C LEU A 88 1.21 -16.38 -1.13
N PRO A 89 1.09 -17.60 -1.69
CA PRO A 89 1.72 -17.91 -2.96
C PRO A 89 1.30 -16.86 -4.01
N THR A 90 2.25 -16.39 -4.81
CA THR A 90 2.02 -15.30 -5.77
C THR A 90 0.82 -15.56 -6.69
N GLU A 91 0.68 -16.78 -7.19
CA GLU A 91 -0.44 -17.19 -8.05
C GLU A 91 -1.80 -17.13 -7.34
N VAL A 92 -1.83 -17.39 -6.03
CA VAL A 92 -3.05 -17.29 -5.21
C VAL A 92 -3.42 -15.83 -5.01
N ALA A 93 -2.45 -14.96 -4.71
CA ALA A 93 -2.66 -13.52 -4.58
C ALA A 93 -3.19 -12.91 -5.90
N LEU A 94 -2.55 -13.21 -7.03
CA LEU A 94 -2.99 -12.77 -8.36
C LEU A 94 -4.44 -13.21 -8.64
N LYS A 95 -4.75 -14.49 -8.45
CA LYS A 95 -6.09 -15.02 -8.70
C LYS A 95 -7.14 -14.38 -7.80
N ARG A 96 -6.83 -14.19 -6.52
CA ARG A 96 -7.73 -13.60 -5.53
C ARG A 96 -8.02 -12.13 -5.86
N TRP A 97 -7.00 -11.31 -6.07
CA TRP A 97 -7.19 -9.88 -6.33
C TRP A 97 -7.79 -9.60 -7.70
N THR A 98 -7.45 -10.39 -8.74
CA THR A 98 -8.15 -10.34 -10.03
C THR A 98 -9.63 -10.70 -9.85
N GLY A 99 -9.96 -11.76 -9.12
CA GLY A 99 -11.35 -12.14 -8.85
C GLY A 99 -12.15 -11.04 -8.15
N ILE A 100 -11.55 -10.32 -7.20
CA ILE A 100 -12.16 -9.14 -6.57
C ILE A 100 -12.43 -8.04 -7.61
N GLY A 101 -11.45 -7.73 -8.46
CA GLY A 101 -11.62 -6.74 -9.53
C GLY A 101 -12.69 -7.11 -10.57
N GLU A 102 -12.77 -8.39 -10.95
CA GLU A 102 -13.82 -8.91 -11.84
C GLU A 102 -15.21 -8.80 -11.20
N ASP A 103 -15.31 -9.08 -9.90
CA ASP A 103 -16.54 -8.93 -9.14
C ASP A 103 -17.04 -7.48 -9.09
N ILE A 104 -16.10 -6.53 -8.92
CA ILE A 104 -16.34 -5.09 -8.98
C ILE A 104 -16.82 -4.67 -10.39
N ALA A 105 -16.13 -5.12 -11.45
CA ALA A 105 -16.50 -4.83 -12.83
C ALA A 105 -17.91 -5.32 -13.17
N ARG A 106 -18.25 -6.53 -12.71
CA ARG A 106 -19.57 -7.17 -12.91
C ARG A 106 -20.72 -6.35 -12.33
N ARG A 107 -20.47 -5.54 -11.29
CA ARG A 107 -21.48 -4.65 -10.68
C ARG A 107 -21.70 -3.35 -11.43
N GLY A 108 -20.89 -3.05 -12.45
CA GLY A 108 -21.00 -1.85 -13.27
C GLY A 108 -19.94 -0.78 -12.96
N VAL A 109 -19.17 -0.94 -11.88
CA VAL A 109 -18.04 -0.05 -11.55
C VAL A 109 -17.02 -0.02 -12.68
N LYS A 110 -16.50 1.17 -12.98
CA LYS A 110 -15.54 1.39 -14.07
C LYS A 110 -14.15 1.79 -13.60
N LYS A 111 -14.00 2.19 -12.34
CA LYS A 111 -12.77 2.73 -11.75
C LYS A 111 -12.39 1.94 -10.50
N LEU A 112 -11.16 1.44 -10.49
CA LEU A 112 -10.59 0.71 -9.36
C LEU A 112 -9.25 1.33 -8.98
N VAL A 113 -9.04 1.58 -7.70
CA VAL A 113 -7.75 1.96 -7.15
C VAL A 113 -7.27 0.85 -6.23
N ILE A 114 -6.10 0.29 -6.50
CA ILE A 114 -5.44 -0.69 -5.63
C ILE A 114 -4.33 0.07 -4.89
N ILE A 115 -4.41 0.12 -3.56
CA ILE A 115 -3.43 0.81 -2.72
C ILE A 115 -2.80 -0.18 -1.75
N THR A 116 -1.48 -0.19 -1.63
CA THR A 116 -0.76 -1.10 -0.72
C THR A 116 -0.07 -0.38 0.44
N SER A 117 -0.12 -0.98 1.64
CA SER A 117 0.80 -0.65 2.75
C SER A 117 2.14 -1.36 2.68
N HIS A 118 2.15 -2.55 2.07
CA HIS A 118 3.31 -3.42 1.94
C HIS A 118 4.01 -3.29 0.57
N GLY A 119 5.34 -3.25 0.56
CA GLY A 119 6.18 -3.19 -0.63
C GLY A 119 6.05 -4.42 -1.54
N GLY A 120 6.05 -5.64 -0.97
CA GLY A 120 6.09 -6.92 -1.69
C GLY A 120 4.87 -7.15 -2.60
N ASN A 121 3.74 -6.51 -2.30
CA ASN A 121 2.53 -6.55 -3.14
C ASN A 121 2.69 -5.80 -4.48
N SER A 122 3.67 -4.89 -4.60
CA SER A 122 3.71 -3.89 -5.66
C SER A 122 3.81 -4.46 -7.08
N ALA A 123 4.59 -5.51 -7.27
CA ALA A 123 4.75 -6.14 -8.59
C ALA A 123 3.47 -6.88 -8.99
N ALA A 124 2.91 -7.67 -8.08
CA ALA A 124 1.71 -8.46 -8.33
C ALA A 124 0.46 -7.57 -8.55
N MET A 125 0.29 -6.49 -7.77
CA MET A 125 -0.83 -5.57 -7.98
C MET A 125 -0.83 -4.91 -9.37
N MET A 126 0.36 -4.66 -9.95
CA MET A 126 0.46 -4.11 -11.30
C MET A 126 0.05 -5.14 -12.36
N LEU A 127 0.40 -6.41 -12.19
CA LEU A 127 -0.06 -7.49 -13.06
C LEU A 127 -1.60 -7.60 -13.03
N VAL A 128 -2.18 -7.61 -11.83
CA VAL A 128 -3.65 -7.61 -11.63
C VAL A 128 -4.31 -6.41 -12.31
N ALA A 129 -3.75 -5.22 -12.12
CA ALA A 129 -4.28 -4.00 -12.74
C ALA A 129 -4.26 -4.07 -14.27
N GLN A 130 -3.17 -4.58 -14.85
CA GLN A 130 -3.04 -4.75 -16.29
C GLN A 130 -4.04 -5.77 -16.85
N ASP A 131 -4.22 -6.91 -16.18
CA ASP A 131 -5.18 -7.95 -16.59
C ASP A 131 -6.63 -7.44 -16.51
N LEU A 132 -6.99 -6.77 -15.41
CA LEU A 132 -8.31 -6.14 -15.25
C LEU A 132 -8.56 -5.07 -16.32
N ARG A 133 -7.53 -4.28 -16.65
CA ARG A 133 -7.62 -3.32 -17.74
C ARG A 133 -7.85 -4.02 -19.09
N ALA A 134 -7.09 -5.07 -19.37
CA ALA A 134 -7.14 -5.78 -20.65
C ALA A 134 -8.47 -6.52 -20.85
N HIS A 135 -8.93 -7.25 -19.84
CA HIS A 135 -10.05 -8.19 -19.94
C HIS A 135 -11.38 -7.57 -19.49
N GLN A 136 -11.38 -6.72 -18.46
CA GLN A 136 -12.61 -6.12 -17.90
C GLN A 136 -12.83 -4.67 -18.31
N LYS A 137 -11.86 -4.06 -19.02
CA LYS A 137 -11.88 -2.65 -19.45
C LYS A 137 -12.01 -1.65 -18.29
N LEU A 138 -11.68 -2.08 -17.06
CA LEU A 138 -11.60 -1.20 -15.91
C LEU A 138 -10.52 -0.14 -16.13
N PHE A 139 -10.72 1.05 -15.59
CA PHE A 139 -9.65 2.00 -15.35
C PHE A 139 -9.05 1.69 -13.98
N VAL A 140 -7.85 1.11 -13.97
CA VAL A 140 -7.20 0.66 -12.73
C VAL A 140 -5.96 1.49 -12.45
N VAL A 141 -5.88 2.03 -11.24
CA VAL A 141 -4.73 2.79 -10.73
C VAL A 141 -4.10 2.01 -9.58
N THR A 142 -2.77 1.93 -9.53
CA THR A 142 -2.04 1.30 -8.42
C THR A 142 -1.12 2.30 -7.74
N THR A 143 -1.07 2.28 -6.40
CA THR A 143 -0.15 3.12 -5.63
C THR A 143 0.17 2.52 -4.26
N SER A 144 1.06 3.14 -3.50
CA SER A 144 1.31 2.84 -2.09
C SER A 144 1.19 4.10 -1.25
N TRP A 145 0.83 3.97 0.03
CA TRP A 145 0.83 5.10 0.97
C TRP A 145 2.21 5.78 1.03
N SER A 146 3.28 4.98 0.99
CA SER A 146 4.66 5.46 1.11
C SER A 146 5.05 6.41 -0.03
N ARG A 147 4.56 6.18 -1.26
CA ARG A 147 4.78 7.07 -2.42
C ARG A 147 4.10 8.44 -2.28
N LEU A 148 3.06 8.53 -1.46
CA LEU A 148 2.28 9.75 -1.23
C LEU A 148 2.65 10.45 0.10
N SER A 149 3.46 9.79 0.93
CA SER A 149 3.70 10.18 2.33
C SER A 149 4.53 11.47 2.52
N GLY A 150 5.41 11.81 1.58
CA GLY A 150 6.35 12.93 1.74
C GLY A 150 7.49 12.67 2.72
N ALA A 151 7.83 11.39 2.96
CA ALA A 151 8.90 11.01 3.88
C ALA A 151 10.26 11.66 3.58
N ASP A 152 10.53 12.02 2.31
CA ASP A 152 11.72 12.74 1.85
C ASP A 152 11.94 14.10 2.52
N LYS A 153 10.86 14.71 3.05
CA LYS A 153 10.92 15.99 3.76
C LYS A 153 11.10 15.84 5.27
N LEU A 154 10.85 14.65 5.82
CA LEU A 154 10.77 14.39 7.25
C LEU A 154 11.93 13.55 7.79
N PHE A 155 12.56 12.75 6.91
CA PHE A 155 13.60 11.81 7.28
C PHE A 155 14.88 12.05 6.45
N PRO A 156 16.06 11.70 6.99
CA PRO A 156 17.30 11.76 6.23
C PRO A 156 17.20 10.96 4.93
N ALA A 157 17.84 11.44 3.86
CA ALA A 157 17.80 10.78 2.55
C ALA A 157 18.31 9.33 2.59
N GLU A 158 19.27 9.02 3.47
CA GLU A 158 19.75 7.66 3.69
C GLU A 158 18.65 6.74 4.25
N GLU A 159 17.88 7.20 5.24
CA GLU A 159 16.75 6.45 5.81
C GLU A 159 15.63 6.26 4.78
N VAL A 160 15.30 7.28 4.00
CA VAL A 160 14.27 7.17 2.96
C VAL A 160 14.68 6.17 1.86
N ARG A 161 15.98 6.05 1.60
CA ARG A 161 16.53 5.15 0.57
C ARG A 161 16.74 3.73 1.06
N HIS A 162 17.19 3.56 2.30
CA HIS A 162 17.65 2.27 2.83
C HIS A 162 16.81 1.74 4.00
N GLY A 163 16.07 2.59 4.70
CA GLY A 163 15.16 2.24 5.79
C GLY A 163 13.83 1.72 5.28
N ILE A 164 13.88 0.60 4.57
CA ILE A 164 12.77 0.10 3.75
C ILE A 164 11.77 -0.76 4.52
N HIS A 165 12.06 -1.14 5.76
CA HIS A 165 11.25 -2.12 6.51
C HIS A 165 11.43 -2.02 8.02
N GLY A 166 10.38 -1.79 8.80
CA GLY A 166 10.45 -1.57 10.24
C GLY A 166 11.31 -0.36 10.67
N GLY A 167 11.67 0.51 9.71
CA GLY A 167 12.52 1.68 9.90
C GLY A 167 11.80 2.84 10.59
N ALA A 168 12.40 4.02 10.53
CA ALA A 168 11.91 5.23 11.18
C ALA A 168 10.51 5.65 10.71
N ILE A 169 10.22 5.48 9.41
CA ILE A 169 8.98 5.95 8.78
C ILE A 169 7.77 5.18 9.34
N GLU A 170 7.81 3.85 9.29
CA GLU A 170 6.74 2.99 9.81
C GLU A 170 6.64 3.05 11.32
N THR A 171 7.78 3.03 12.01
CA THR A 171 7.83 3.17 13.47
C THR A 171 7.22 4.49 13.93
N SER A 172 7.41 5.59 13.17
CA SER A 172 6.79 6.89 13.49
C SER A 172 5.27 6.83 13.41
N ILE A 173 4.71 6.18 12.38
CA ILE A 173 3.25 6.00 12.23
C ILE A 173 2.71 5.13 13.37
N MET A 174 3.40 4.04 13.67
CA MET A 174 3.02 3.13 14.74
C MET A 174 3.04 3.81 16.11
N LEU A 175 4.06 4.62 16.41
CA LEU A 175 4.11 5.42 17.63
C LEU A 175 3.01 6.48 17.71
N ALA A 176 2.60 7.04 16.56
CA ALA A 176 1.52 8.04 16.50
C ALA A 176 0.14 7.43 16.80
N ARG A 177 -0.16 6.28 16.19
CA ARG A 177 -1.54 5.73 16.16
C ARG A 177 -1.75 4.51 17.05
N TYR A 178 -0.70 3.75 17.30
CA TYR A 178 -0.74 2.48 18.03
C TYR A 178 0.45 2.35 18.99
N PRO A 179 0.72 3.35 19.88
CA PRO A 179 1.92 3.35 20.72
C PRO A 179 2.04 2.10 21.61
N ASP A 180 0.91 1.54 22.06
CA ASP A 180 0.87 0.33 22.89
C ASP A 180 1.29 -0.94 22.14
N GLN A 181 1.30 -0.90 20.80
CA GLN A 181 1.78 -2.01 19.97
C GLN A 181 3.29 -1.95 19.73
N VAL A 182 3.96 -0.83 20.08
CA VAL A 182 5.39 -0.62 19.86
C VAL A 182 6.18 -1.01 21.11
N ARG A 183 7.10 -1.97 20.99
CA ARG A 183 8.04 -2.28 22.07
C ARG A 183 9.17 -1.26 22.05
N GLN A 184 8.96 -0.12 22.71
CA GLN A 184 9.90 1.01 22.71
C GLN A 184 11.33 0.61 23.11
N ALA A 185 11.49 -0.31 24.07
CA ALA A 185 12.79 -0.80 24.52
C ALA A 185 13.58 -1.61 23.47
N ALA A 186 12.91 -2.04 22.39
CA ALA A 186 13.52 -2.77 21.27
C ALA A 186 13.77 -1.89 20.04
N ILE A 187 13.42 -0.59 20.08
CA ILE A 187 13.75 0.36 19.01
C ILE A 187 15.27 0.49 18.93
N ALA A 188 15.81 0.27 17.74
CA ALA A 188 17.25 0.30 17.48
C ALA A 188 17.56 0.79 16.07
N ASP A 189 18.84 0.96 15.77
CA ASP A 189 19.33 1.15 14.41
C ASP A 189 19.60 -0.22 13.76
N PHE A 190 18.72 -0.63 12.84
CA PHE A 190 18.86 -1.88 12.09
C PHE A 190 19.57 -1.61 10.78
N ALA A 191 20.88 -1.37 10.86
CA ALA A 191 21.71 -0.95 9.74
C ALA A 191 21.51 -1.86 8.51
N ALA A 192 21.18 -1.23 7.38
CA ALA A 192 20.91 -1.92 6.12
C ALA A 192 22.20 -2.29 5.40
N SER A 193 22.41 -3.57 5.08
CA SER A 193 23.58 -4.01 4.31
C SER A 193 23.66 -3.36 2.91
N SER A 194 22.53 -2.87 2.39
CA SER A 194 22.44 -2.11 1.13
C SER A 194 23.33 -0.86 1.09
N ILE A 195 23.60 -0.22 2.24
CA ILE A 195 24.49 0.96 2.31
C ILE A 195 25.92 0.58 1.91
N ALA A 196 26.38 -0.61 2.32
CA ALA A 196 27.69 -1.12 1.94
C ALA A 196 27.72 -1.56 0.46
N LEU A 197 26.65 -2.19 -0.02
CA LEU A 197 26.52 -2.63 -1.41
C LEU A 197 26.63 -1.46 -2.40
N GLU A 198 25.98 -0.33 -2.13
CA GLU A 198 26.03 0.83 -3.04
C GLU A 198 27.43 1.47 -3.15
N LYS A 199 28.29 1.30 -2.13
CA LYS A 199 29.68 1.76 -2.18
C LYS A 199 30.55 0.85 -3.05
N GLN A 200 30.17 -0.42 -3.17
CA GLN A 200 30.93 -1.44 -3.89
C GLN A 200 30.47 -1.62 -5.33
N TYR A 201 29.17 -1.45 -5.59
CA TYR A 201 28.56 -1.74 -6.88
C TYR A 201 27.86 -0.52 -7.46
N ARG A 202 28.13 -0.24 -8.74
CA ARG A 202 27.54 0.91 -9.45
C ARG A 202 26.07 0.70 -9.85
N TRP A 203 25.70 -0.53 -10.20
CA TRP A 203 24.39 -0.83 -10.79
C TRP A 203 23.55 -1.79 -9.96
N LEU A 204 24.19 -2.78 -9.32
CA LEU A 204 23.53 -3.74 -8.45
C LEU A 204 22.99 -3.04 -7.20
N SER A 205 21.71 -3.26 -6.89
CA SER A 205 21.00 -2.58 -5.79
C SER A 205 19.93 -3.51 -5.20
N THR A 206 19.40 -3.20 -4.02
CA THR A 206 18.19 -3.84 -3.47
C THR A 206 16.91 -3.23 -4.06
N GLN A 207 17.05 -2.09 -4.72
CA GLN A 207 16.00 -1.37 -5.44
C GLN A 207 16.51 -0.98 -6.84
N ARG A 208 16.20 0.24 -7.31
CA ARG A 208 16.72 0.77 -8.58
C ARG A 208 18.23 1.05 -8.47
N PRO A 209 18.99 1.00 -9.58
CA PRO A 209 18.53 0.74 -10.95
C PRO A 209 18.41 -0.75 -11.33
N ALA A 210 19.18 -1.66 -10.73
CA ALA A 210 19.09 -3.09 -11.00
C ALA A 210 18.90 -3.89 -9.69
N PRO A 211 17.65 -4.16 -9.29
CA PRO A 211 17.36 -4.90 -8.07
C PRO A 211 17.74 -6.38 -8.22
N PHE A 212 18.37 -6.95 -7.19
CA PHE A 212 18.41 -8.41 -7.01
C PHE A 212 17.30 -8.86 -6.05
N ALA A 213 16.91 -10.13 -6.14
CA ALA A 213 15.98 -10.73 -5.18
C ALA A 213 16.73 -11.01 -3.88
N TRP A 214 16.28 -10.38 -2.79
CA TRP A 214 16.83 -10.52 -1.45
C TRP A 214 15.79 -11.13 -0.51
N GLN A 215 16.26 -11.79 0.52
CA GLN A 215 15.50 -12.12 1.73
C GLN A 215 15.85 -11.10 2.82
N ALA A 216 14.94 -10.82 3.76
CA ALA A 216 15.16 -9.76 4.74
C ALA A 216 16.43 -9.98 5.57
N GLN A 217 16.78 -11.24 5.88
CA GLN A 217 18.03 -11.58 6.55
C GLN A 217 19.31 -11.27 5.75
N ASP A 218 19.23 -11.13 4.44
CA ASP A 218 20.36 -10.68 3.61
C ASP A 218 20.68 -9.19 3.87
N LEU A 219 19.66 -8.43 4.29
CA LEU A 219 19.74 -6.99 4.53
C LEU A 219 19.97 -6.66 5.99
N ASN A 220 19.32 -7.39 6.89
CA ASN A 220 19.57 -7.35 8.33
C ASN A 220 18.99 -8.60 9.02
N ALA A 221 19.76 -9.26 9.88
CA ALA A 221 19.33 -10.49 10.55
C ALA A 221 18.17 -10.32 11.55
N SER A 222 17.87 -9.08 11.98
CA SER A 222 16.70 -8.80 12.83
C SER A 222 15.39 -8.84 12.05
N GLY A 223 15.47 -8.76 10.71
CA GLY A 223 14.34 -8.59 9.80
C GLY A 223 13.94 -7.13 9.57
N ALA A 224 14.13 -6.23 10.53
CA ALA A 224 13.99 -4.79 10.29
C ALA A 224 15.24 -4.22 9.60
N ILE A 225 15.03 -3.22 8.75
CA ILE A 225 16.00 -2.58 7.87
C ILE A 225 15.76 -1.07 7.90
N GLY A 226 16.61 -0.34 8.62
CA GLY A 226 16.49 1.11 8.82
C GLY A 226 16.76 1.56 10.25
N ASN A 227 16.94 2.86 10.43
CA ASN A 227 17.23 3.43 11.73
C ASN A 227 15.95 3.86 12.46
N ALA A 228 15.31 2.90 13.14
CA ALA A 228 14.07 3.16 13.87
C ALA A 228 14.23 4.15 15.04
N THR A 229 15.47 4.47 15.48
CA THR A 229 15.70 5.47 16.53
C THR A 229 15.37 6.91 16.08
N LEU A 230 15.25 7.14 14.77
CA LEU A 230 14.84 8.43 14.20
C LEU A 230 13.30 8.65 14.21
N ALA A 231 12.56 7.65 14.70
CA ALA A 231 11.11 7.67 14.71
C ALA A 231 10.56 8.67 15.72
N GLU A 232 9.56 9.44 15.31
CA GLU A 232 8.88 10.41 16.16
C GLU A 232 7.36 10.35 15.88
N PRO A 233 6.51 10.29 16.93
CA PRO A 233 5.05 10.27 16.75
C PRO A 233 4.54 11.46 15.89
N ALA A 234 5.14 12.65 16.07
CA ALA A 234 4.76 13.83 15.31
C ALA A 234 5.02 13.68 13.80
N LYS A 235 6.10 13.00 13.40
CA LYS A 235 6.37 12.67 12.00
C LYS A 235 5.35 11.66 11.48
N GLY A 236 4.94 10.70 12.31
CA GLY A 236 3.88 9.73 11.98
C GLY A 236 2.56 10.39 11.61
N GLU A 237 2.10 11.34 12.43
CA GLU A 237 0.88 12.12 12.13
C GLU A 237 1.03 12.95 10.84
N GLN A 238 2.21 13.54 10.60
CA GLN A 238 2.47 14.30 9.36
C GLN A 238 2.48 13.41 8.12
N LEU A 239 3.08 12.22 8.18
CA LEU A 239 3.07 11.24 7.08
C LEU A 239 1.62 10.83 6.72
N LEU A 240 0.79 10.57 7.74
CA LEU A 240 -0.61 10.20 7.55
C LEU A 240 -1.43 11.36 6.96
N ASP A 241 -1.29 12.57 7.50
CA ASP A 241 -2.03 13.73 6.99
C ASP A 241 -1.64 14.07 5.56
N GLN A 242 -0.34 14.19 5.27
CA GLN A 242 0.14 14.50 3.93
C GLN A 242 -0.23 13.40 2.93
N GLY A 243 0.00 12.14 3.30
CA GLY A 243 -0.31 11.01 2.44
C GLY A 243 -1.81 10.89 2.16
N ALA A 244 -2.67 11.08 3.15
CA ALA A 244 -4.12 11.03 2.96
C ALA A 244 -4.64 12.20 2.09
N ARG A 245 -4.07 13.41 2.23
CA ARG A 245 -4.40 14.54 1.34
C ARG A 245 -4.05 14.23 -0.10
N ALA A 246 -2.83 13.79 -0.36
CA ALA A 246 -2.38 13.43 -1.70
C ALA A 246 -3.21 12.28 -2.30
N PHE A 247 -3.68 11.35 -1.48
CA PHE A 247 -4.58 10.29 -1.95
C PHE A 247 -6.00 10.77 -2.23
N CYS A 248 -6.54 11.70 -1.44
CA CYS A 248 -7.81 12.35 -1.75
C CYS A 248 -7.74 13.14 -3.07
N GLU A 249 -6.61 13.81 -3.33
CA GLU A 249 -6.35 14.47 -4.61
C GLU A 249 -6.33 13.46 -5.76
N LEU A 250 -5.61 12.34 -5.61
CA LEU A 250 -5.60 11.25 -6.61
C LEU A 250 -7.02 10.71 -6.86
N LEU A 251 -7.82 10.48 -5.81
CA LEU A 251 -9.20 10.02 -5.98
C LEU A 251 -10.06 11.07 -6.71
N GLY A 252 -9.81 12.36 -6.51
CA GLY A 252 -10.42 13.44 -7.29
C GLY A 252 -10.01 13.41 -8.77
N GLU A 253 -8.74 13.18 -9.07
CA GLU A 253 -8.26 12.99 -10.45
C GLU A 253 -8.90 11.76 -11.10
N VAL A 254 -9.02 10.66 -10.36
CA VAL A 254 -9.71 9.44 -10.81
C VAL A 254 -11.19 9.70 -11.07
N ASP A 255 -11.91 10.47 -10.23
CA ASP A 255 -13.32 10.84 -10.49
C ASP A 255 -13.43 11.68 -11.78
N ASN A 256 -12.53 12.64 -11.98
CA ASN A 256 -12.53 13.52 -13.14
C ASN A 256 -12.06 12.84 -14.45
N PHE A 257 -11.38 11.70 -14.36
CA PHE A 257 -10.92 10.99 -15.55
C PHE A 257 -12.10 10.34 -16.31
N ASP A 258 -12.31 10.77 -17.55
CA ASP A 258 -13.24 10.13 -18.48
C ASP A 258 -12.63 8.84 -19.04
N VAL A 259 -13.15 7.70 -18.59
CA VAL A 259 -12.69 6.36 -19.01
C VAL A 259 -12.87 6.10 -20.49
N ASN A 260 -13.76 6.84 -21.19
CA ASN A 260 -13.95 6.72 -22.64
C ASN A 260 -12.80 7.31 -23.45
N ARG A 261 -11.91 8.08 -22.82
CA ARG A 261 -10.65 8.54 -23.45
C ARG A 261 -9.69 7.40 -23.74
N LEU A 262 -9.84 6.27 -23.05
CA LEU A 262 -9.02 5.09 -23.29
C LEU A 262 -9.52 4.35 -24.53
N ALA A 263 -8.62 4.02 -25.45
CA ALA A 263 -8.98 3.38 -26.72
C ALA A 263 -9.73 2.06 -26.49
N LYS A 264 -10.76 1.84 -27.33
CA LYS A 264 -11.54 0.59 -27.37
C LYS A 264 -10.75 -0.56 -28.01
N GLY A 265 -9.81 -0.20 -28.88
CA GLY A 265 -8.86 -1.10 -29.54
C GLY A 265 -8.16 -0.38 -30.67
N PRO A 266 -7.19 -1.03 -31.34
CA PRO A 266 -6.46 -0.44 -32.46
C PRO A 266 -7.32 -0.23 -33.73
N LEU A 267 -8.54 -0.78 -33.78
CA LEU A 267 -9.42 -0.74 -34.96
C LEU A 267 -10.74 0.01 -34.74
N GLY A 268 -10.91 0.69 -33.60
CA GLY A 268 -12.17 1.34 -33.22
C GLY A 268 -13.09 0.41 -32.47
#